data_AF-A0A8C5H7J0-F1
#
_entry.id   AF-A0A8C5H7J0-F1
#
_cell.length_a   1.000
_cell.length_b   1.000
_cell.length_c   1.000
_cell.angle_alpha   90.00
_cell.angle_beta   90.00
_cell.angle_gamma   90.00
#
_symmetry.space_group_name_H-M   'P 1'
#
loop_
_entity.id
_entity.type
_entity.pdbx_description
1 polymer ?
#
loop_
_entity_poly.entity_id
_entity_poly.type
_entity_poly.pdbx_seq_one_letter_code
_entity_poly.pdbx_strand_id
1 'polypeptide(L)'
;RAFGCCVIYCYLLSCSRCVSSYSVTVQESYAHPFDQVYYSSCSDILKWFKCTKHRVSYRVAYRRGQKTMYRRKSQCCQGFYENGEICAPHCTESCVHGRCTAPNTCQCEPGWGGNNCSSACDSTHWGPHCSNRCQCVNGALCNPISGACVCSRGFRGWRCELQCEPGSYGHGCQQKCQCQNAAQCHHMSGECRCSPGYMGAFCEEHCPAGKHGPQCEERCSCHNEAVCHHVTGECSCPPGWTVTK
;
A
#
# COMPACT_ATOMS: atom_id res chain seq x y z
N ARG A 1 47.63 9.87 2.90
CA ARG A 1 46.48 9.38 2.09
C ARG A 1 45.22 9.69 2.88
N ALA A 2 44.53 10.77 2.54
CA ALA A 2 43.19 11.04 3.08
C ALA A 2 42.31 9.88 2.62
N PHE A 3 41.70 9.14 3.56
CA PHE A 3 40.67 8.15 3.23
C PHE A 3 39.43 8.92 2.79
N GLY A 4 39.46 9.44 1.56
CA GLY A 4 38.30 9.96 0.87
C GLY A 4 37.23 8.87 0.82
N CYS A 5 35.98 9.28 1.02
CA CYS A 5 34.82 8.41 1.05
C CYS A 5 34.91 7.34 -0.05
N CYS A 6 34.86 6.06 0.32
CA CYS A 6 34.95 4.99 -0.66
C CYS A 6 33.68 5.02 -1.52
N VAL A 7 33.83 5.42 -2.79
CA VAL A 7 32.74 5.46 -3.79
C VAL A 7 32.03 4.10 -3.91
N ILE A 8 32.75 3.01 -3.64
CA ILE A 8 32.23 1.63 -3.63
C ILE A 8 31.08 1.47 -2.63
N TYR A 9 31.10 2.15 -1.47
CA TYR A 9 30.02 2.01 -0.48
C TYR A 9 28.70 2.66 -0.91
N CYS A 10 28.70 3.59 -1.89
CA CYS A 10 27.49 4.31 -2.28
C CYS A 10 26.56 3.55 -3.23
N TYR A 11 27.00 2.45 -3.85
CA TYR A 11 26.17 1.71 -4.81
C TYR A 11 24.96 1.02 -4.16
N LEU A 12 25.00 0.75 -2.85
CA LEU A 12 23.96 0.02 -2.12
C LEU A 12 23.45 0.78 -0.87
N LEU A 13 23.98 1.96 -0.56
CA LEU A 13 23.72 2.68 0.69
C LEU A 13 23.41 4.16 0.41
N SER A 14 22.58 4.77 1.26
CA SER A 14 22.26 6.21 1.22
C SER A 14 23.44 7.10 1.64
N CYS A 15 24.45 6.53 2.30
CA CYS A 15 25.55 7.27 2.89
C CYS A 15 26.86 6.46 2.94
N SER A 16 27.98 7.16 2.74
CA SER A 16 29.32 6.59 2.86
C SER A 16 29.95 6.96 4.22
N ARG A 17 30.62 5.99 4.86
CA ARG A 17 31.34 6.23 6.12
C ARG A 17 32.72 6.80 5.82
N CYS A 18 33.00 7.98 6.35
CA CYS A 18 34.25 8.68 6.12
C CYS A 18 34.88 9.11 7.45
N VAL A 19 36.19 9.34 7.44
CA VAL A 19 36.92 9.84 8.61
C VAL A 19 37.37 11.26 8.31
N SER A 20 36.85 12.23 9.05
CA SER A 20 37.22 13.63 8.95
C SER A 20 38.23 13.98 10.05
N SER A 21 39.24 14.78 9.74
CA SER A 21 40.23 15.26 10.70
C SER A 21 39.91 16.68 11.16
N TYR A 22 40.05 16.95 12.45
CA TYR A 22 39.93 18.28 13.04
C TYR A 22 41.12 18.55 13.94
N SER A 23 41.44 19.83 14.16
CA SER A 23 42.57 20.20 15.00
C SER A 23 42.11 20.66 16.37
N VAL A 24 42.79 20.19 17.41
CA VAL A 24 42.53 20.56 18.80
C VAL A 24 43.80 21.15 19.38
N THR A 25 43.67 22.24 20.12
CA THR A 25 44.76 22.82 20.90
C THR A 25 44.98 21.98 22.14
N VAL A 26 46.19 21.45 22.28
CA VAL A 26 46.60 20.63 23.42
C VAL A 26 47.77 21.30 24.13
N GLN A 27 47.87 21.09 25.43
CA GLN A 27 48.98 21.56 26.23
C GLN A 27 50.07 20.47 26.23
N GLU A 28 51.20 20.74 25.59
CA GLU A 28 52.31 19.81 25.47
C GLU A 28 53.44 20.22 26.43
N SER A 29 53.92 19.25 27.22
CA SER A 29 55.11 19.43 28.06
C SER A 29 56.38 19.33 27.21
N TYR A 30 57.31 20.27 27.39
CA TYR A 30 58.64 20.22 26.79
C TYR A 30 59.73 20.56 27.81
N ALA A 31 60.95 20.11 27.53
CA ALA A 31 62.12 20.43 28.32
C ALA A 31 62.62 21.83 27.96
N HIS A 32 62.40 22.80 28.84
CA HIS A 32 62.92 24.16 28.66
C HIS A 32 64.31 24.27 29.29
N PRO A 33 65.35 24.59 28.50
CA PRO A 33 66.70 24.77 29.03
C PRO A 33 66.76 26.02 29.91
N PHE A 34 67.53 25.95 30.99
CA PHE A 34 67.91 27.09 31.80
C PHE A 34 69.35 26.91 32.29
N ASP A 35 70.03 28.03 32.54
CA ASP A 35 71.38 28.00 33.07
C ASP A 35 71.36 27.84 34.60
N GLN A 36 71.95 26.76 35.10
CA GLN A 36 72.08 26.50 36.52
C GLN A 36 73.52 26.79 36.96
N VAL A 37 73.67 27.85 37.76
CA VAL A 37 74.96 28.27 38.33
C VAL A 37 75.21 27.52 39.63
N TYR A 38 76.38 26.89 39.74
CA TYR A 38 76.85 26.26 40.97
C TYR A 38 78.32 26.63 41.22
N TYR A 39 78.74 26.55 42.48
CA TYR A 39 80.09 26.90 42.88
C TYR A 39 80.93 25.64 43.03
N SER A 40 82.12 25.64 42.44
CA SER A 40 83.13 24.60 42.66
C SER A 40 84.39 25.21 43.25
N SER A 41 85.10 24.45 44.08
CA SER A 41 86.39 24.86 44.65
C SER A 41 87.44 25.04 43.56
N CYS A 42 88.16 26.16 43.59
CA CYS A 42 89.26 26.46 42.68
C CYS A 42 90.36 27.25 43.40
N SER A 43 91.54 27.35 42.79
CA SER A 43 92.74 27.95 43.39
C SER A 43 92.81 29.48 43.33
N ASP A 44 91.76 30.17 42.88
CA ASP A 44 91.73 31.63 42.73
C ASP A 44 91.42 32.33 44.08
N ILE A 45 92.47 32.88 44.72
CA ILE A 45 92.41 33.57 46.02
C ILE A 45 91.55 34.84 45.97
N LEU A 46 91.55 35.57 44.85
CA LEU A 46 90.82 36.82 44.70
C LEU A 46 89.30 36.60 44.64
N LYS A 47 88.85 35.35 44.39
CA LYS A 47 87.44 34.95 44.32
C LYS A 47 87.05 33.97 45.44
N TRP A 48 87.68 34.07 46.61
CA TRP A 48 87.39 33.25 47.80
C TRP A 48 87.37 31.73 47.50
N PHE A 49 88.30 31.23 46.67
CA PHE A 49 88.39 29.82 46.27
C PHE A 49 87.10 29.22 45.67
N LYS A 50 86.15 30.05 45.20
CA LYS A 50 84.88 29.63 44.62
C LYS A 50 84.79 30.12 43.17
N CYS A 51 84.83 29.18 42.24
CA CYS A 51 84.61 29.46 40.83
C CYS A 51 83.16 29.15 40.46
N THR A 52 82.53 30.08 39.73
CA THR A 52 81.21 29.88 39.12
C THR A 52 81.33 28.89 37.96
N LYS A 53 80.56 27.81 38.02
CA LYS A 53 80.36 26.89 36.89
C LYS A 53 78.92 26.97 36.41
N HIS A 54 78.77 26.93 35.10
CA HIS A 54 77.49 26.97 34.39
C HIS A 54 77.15 25.55 33.90
N ARG A 55 75.89 25.14 34.08
CA ARG A 55 75.38 23.87 33.57
C ARG A 55 73.97 24.08 33.00
N VAL A 56 73.80 23.73 31.73
CA VAL A 56 72.47 23.68 31.12
C VAL A 56 71.67 22.58 31.80
N SER A 57 70.62 22.99 32.51
CA SER A 57 69.66 22.11 33.17
C SER A 57 68.28 22.31 32.55
N TYR A 58 67.37 21.36 32.72
CA TYR A 58 66.07 21.37 32.05
C TYR A 58 64.95 21.37 33.08
N ARG A 59 63.93 22.18 32.85
CA ARG A 59 62.67 22.17 33.62
C ARG A 59 61.51 21.86 32.70
N VAL A 60 60.44 21.27 33.25
CA VAL A 60 59.21 21.06 32.49
C VAL A 60 58.53 22.41 32.28
N ALA A 61 58.31 22.78 31.02
CA ALA A 61 57.49 23.91 30.62
C ALA A 61 56.38 23.43 29.69
N TYR A 62 55.35 24.25 29.50
CA TYR A 62 54.20 23.90 28.67
C TYR A 62 54.07 24.88 27.51
N ARG A 63 53.76 24.34 26.33
CA ARG A 63 53.41 25.14 25.15
C ARG A 63 52.10 24.64 24.56
N ARG A 64 51.41 25.50 23.81
CA ARG A 64 50.24 25.09 23.04
C ARG A 64 50.71 24.37 21.78
N GLY A 65 50.44 23.08 21.69
CA GLY A 65 50.57 22.30 20.47
C GLY A 65 49.22 22.19 19.77
N GLN A 66 49.24 21.95 18.45
CA GLN A 66 48.05 21.64 17.68
C GLN A 66 48.10 20.16 17.32
N LYS A 67 47.15 19.37 17.83
CA LYS A 67 47.07 17.94 17.57
C LYS A 67 45.89 17.65 16.65
N THR A 68 46.14 16.88 15.60
CA THR A 68 45.10 16.41 14.69
C THR A 68 44.37 15.22 15.30
N MET A 69 43.06 15.36 15.47
CA MET A 69 42.14 14.31 15.91
C MET A 69 41.29 13.85 14.72
N TYR A 70 40.73 12.64 14.83
CA TYR A 70 39.91 12.04 13.77
C TYR A 70 38.52 11.70 14.31
N ARG A 71 37.47 12.01 13.55
CA ARG A 71 36.07 11.65 13.87
C ARG A 71 35.42 10.97 12.67
N ARG A 72 34.53 10.02 12.94
CA ARG A 72 33.68 9.40 11.90
C ARG A 72 32.56 10.36 11.50
N LYS A 73 32.41 10.62 10.20
CA LYS A 73 31.33 11.41 9.62
C LYS A 73 30.68 10.61 8.47
N SER A 74 29.36 10.62 8.39
CA SER A 74 28.62 10.12 7.23
C SER A 74 28.51 11.22 6.18
N GLN A 75 28.81 10.91 4.92
CA GLN A 75 28.60 11.81 3.79
C GLN A 75 27.56 11.22 2.85
N CYS A 76 26.55 12.02 2.50
CA CYS A 76 25.47 11.63 1.59
C CYS A 76 26.04 11.21 0.23
N CYS A 77 25.53 10.10 -0.30
CA CYS A 77 25.84 9.65 -1.64
C CYS A 77 25.11 10.49 -2.69
N GLN A 78 25.51 10.40 -3.95
CA GLN A 78 24.87 11.15 -5.03
C GLN A 78 23.38 10.84 -5.11
N GLY A 79 22.55 11.87 -5.29
CA GLY A 79 21.09 11.75 -5.28
C GLY A 79 20.45 11.77 -3.89
N PHE A 80 21.24 11.91 -2.83
CA PHE A 80 20.78 12.18 -1.47
C PHE A 80 21.29 13.55 -1.02
N TYR A 81 20.52 14.24 -0.18
CA TYR A 81 20.91 15.50 0.46
C TYR A 81 20.96 15.34 1.98
N GLU A 82 21.75 16.21 2.63
CA GLU A 82 21.92 16.21 4.08
C GLU A 82 20.70 16.88 4.72
N ASN A 83 19.92 16.11 5.49
CA ASN A 83 18.79 16.61 6.27
C ASN A 83 19.05 16.28 7.75
N GLY A 84 19.77 17.17 8.44
CA GLY A 84 20.31 16.90 9.77
C GLY A 84 21.44 15.86 9.72
N GLU A 85 21.33 14.78 10.50
CA GLU A 85 22.29 13.66 10.45
C GLU A 85 21.87 12.53 9.49
N ILE A 86 20.75 12.70 8.77
CA ILE A 86 20.16 11.69 7.88
C ILE A 86 20.35 12.10 6.42
N CYS A 87 20.70 11.12 5.60
CA CYS A 87 20.87 11.27 4.16
C CYS A 87 19.52 10.98 3.50
N ALA A 88 18.77 12.04 3.16
CA ALA A 88 17.43 11.95 2.59
C ALA A 88 17.49 11.89 1.06
N PRO A 89 16.68 11.06 0.39
CA PRO A 89 16.69 10.94 -1.07
C PRO A 89 16.15 12.21 -1.73
N HIS A 90 16.75 12.58 -2.86
CA HIS A 90 16.32 13.70 -3.68
C HIS A 90 15.47 13.20 -4.86
N CYS A 91 14.26 13.72 -4.99
CA CYS A 91 13.41 13.51 -6.16
C CYS A 91 13.25 14.84 -6.90
N THR A 92 13.61 14.88 -8.19
CA THR A 92 13.49 16.09 -9.03
C THR A 92 12.04 16.54 -9.15
N GLU A 93 11.11 15.59 -9.29
CA GLU A 93 9.68 15.82 -9.18
C GLU A 93 9.18 15.41 -7.80
N SER A 94 8.28 16.18 -7.23
CA SER A 94 7.65 15.84 -5.95
C SER A 94 6.73 14.64 -6.11
N CYS A 95 6.85 13.65 -5.21
CA CYS A 95 5.88 12.56 -5.09
C CYS A 95 4.57 13.11 -4.51
N VAL A 96 3.53 13.29 -5.34
CA VAL A 96 2.29 13.97 -4.95
C VAL A 96 1.51 13.17 -3.90
N HIS A 97 1.19 11.91 -4.21
CA HIS A 97 0.54 10.96 -3.30
C HIS A 97 1.52 9.84 -2.93
N GLY A 98 2.61 10.21 -2.26
CA GLY A 98 3.66 9.26 -1.91
C GLY A 98 4.85 9.90 -1.23
N ARG A 99 5.93 9.12 -1.10
CA ARG A 99 7.19 9.58 -0.51
C ARG A 99 8.39 9.22 -1.37
N CYS A 100 9.39 10.08 -1.40
CA CYS A 100 10.67 9.80 -2.05
C CYS A 100 11.45 8.78 -1.21
N THR A 101 11.74 7.60 -1.76
CA THR A 101 12.44 6.51 -1.05
C THR A 101 13.86 6.29 -1.54
N ALA A 102 14.13 6.65 -2.80
CA ALA A 102 15.46 6.66 -3.40
C ALA A 102 15.57 7.84 -4.39
N PRO A 103 16.77 8.14 -4.91
CA PRO A 103 16.95 9.24 -5.85
C PRO A 103 16.01 9.10 -7.06
N ASN A 104 15.12 10.06 -7.24
CA ASN A 104 14.07 10.05 -8.27
C ASN A 104 13.12 8.83 -8.25
N THR A 105 13.02 8.14 -7.10
CA THR A 105 12.11 7.00 -6.93
C THR A 105 11.08 7.35 -5.88
N CYS A 106 9.84 7.47 -6.32
CA CYS A 106 8.70 7.60 -5.44
C CYS A 106 8.20 6.22 -5.00
N GLN A 107 7.72 6.13 -3.76
CA GLN A 107 6.84 5.07 -3.29
C GLN A 107 5.44 5.66 -3.20
N CYS A 108 4.52 5.21 -4.06
CA CYS A 108 3.16 5.72 -4.11
C CYS A 108 2.28 5.11 -3.03
N GLU A 109 1.31 5.90 -2.59
CA GLU A 109 0.21 5.44 -1.74
C GLU A 109 -0.76 4.54 -2.54
N PRO A 110 -1.50 3.64 -1.88
CA PRO A 110 -2.48 2.81 -2.55
C PRO A 110 -3.55 3.64 -3.28
N GLY A 111 -3.86 3.26 -4.53
CA GLY A 111 -4.79 3.99 -5.39
C GLY A 111 -4.14 5.02 -6.30
N TRP A 112 -2.83 5.22 -6.18
CA TRP A 112 -2.06 6.16 -6.98
C TRP A 112 -0.86 5.49 -7.67
N GLY A 113 -0.52 6.01 -8.85
CA GLY A 113 0.58 5.53 -9.68
C GLY A 113 1.21 6.62 -10.53
N GLY A 114 2.00 6.19 -11.52
CA GLY A 114 2.88 7.06 -12.30
C GLY A 114 4.20 7.36 -11.59
N ASN A 115 5.12 8.01 -12.30
CA ASN A 115 6.49 8.24 -11.82
C ASN A 115 6.55 9.13 -10.57
N ASN A 116 5.62 10.06 -10.43
CA ASN A 116 5.52 11.01 -9.32
C ASN A 116 4.23 10.83 -8.49
N CYS A 117 3.55 9.70 -8.61
CA CYS A 117 2.32 9.39 -7.86
C CYS A 117 1.16 10.40 -8.09
N SER A 118 1.08 11.00 -9.28
CA SER A 118 0.03 11.97 -9.62
C SER A 118 -1.20 11.37 -10.30
N SER A 119 -1.10 10.16 -10.86
CA SER A 119 -2.22 9.54 -11.59
C SER A 119 -2.96 8.56 -10.69
N ALA A 120 -4.27 8.74 -10.56
CA ALA A 120 -5.13 7.74 -9.91
C ALA A 120 -5.12 6.42 -10.72
N CYS A 121 -5.29 5.28 -10.03
CA CYS A 121 -5.44 4.00 -10.72
C CYS A 121 -6.70 3.95 -11.57
N ASP A 122 -6.60 3.28 -12.72
CA ASP A 122 -7.77 2.97 -13.55
C ASP A 122 -8.66 1.91 -12.88
N SER A 123 -9.82 1.60 -13.48
CA SER A 123 -10.76 0.61 -12.94
C SER A 123 -10.25 -0.85 -12.99
N THR A 124 -9.09 -1.09 -13.59
CA THR A 124 -8.49 -2.42 -13.81
C THR A 124 -7.26 -2.68 -12.92
N HIS A 125 -6.78 -1.67 -12.19
CA HIS A 125 -5.62 -1.77 -11.33
C HIS A 125 -5.87 -1.19 -9.93
N TRP A 126 -5.09 -1.64 -8.96
CA TRP A 126 -5.20 -1.21 -7.57
C TRP A 126 -3.87 -1.32 -6.81
N GLY A 127 -3.87 -0.74 -5.61
CA GLY A 127 -2.74 -0.77 -4.69
C GLY A 127 -1.70 0.31 -5.01
N PRO A 128 -0.53 0.26 -4.35
CA PRO A 128 0.53 1.23 -4.59
C PRO A 128 1.09 1.06 -6.00
N HIS A 129 1.39 2.17 -6.67
CA HIS A 129 1.86 2.19 -8.05
C HIS A 129 0.90 1.57 -9.08
N CYS A 130 -0.37 1.32 -8.71
CA CYS A 130 -1.33 0.59 -9.54
C CYS A 130 -0.77 -0.74 -10.07
N SER A 131 0.11 -1.40 -9.30
CA SER A 131 0.85 -2.58 -9.79
C SER A 131 0.05 -3.87 -9.72
N ASN A 132 -1.09 -3.88 -9.02
CA ASN A 132 -1.94 -5.07 -8.91
C ASN A 132 -3.11 -4.95 -9.88
N ARG A 133 -3.39 -6.02 -10.62
CA ARG A 133 -4.55 -6.08 -11.51
C ARG A 133 -5.79 -6.52 -10.75
N CYS A 134 -6.91 -5.85 -10.99
CA CYS A 134 -8.22 -6.20 -10.46
C CYS A 134 -8.73 -7.52 -11.05
N GLN A 135 -9.40 -8.32 -10.22
CA GLN A 135 -9.92 -9.64 -10.58
C GLN A 135 -11.45 -9.69 -10.67
N CYS A 136 -12.11 -8.54 -10.57
CA CYS A 136 -13.57 -8.43 -10.59
C CYS A 136 -14.14 -8.85 -11.94
N VAL A 137 -15.24 -9.58 -11.94
CA VAL A 137 -15.95 -10.06 -13.15
C VAL A 137 -17.38 -9.53 -13.22
N ASN A 138 -18.11 -9.84 -14.29
CA ASN A 138 -19.52 -9.46 -14.47
C ASN A 138 -19.79 -7.95 -14.37
N GLY A 139 -18.86 -7.14 -14.88
CA GLY A 139 -18.96 -5.68 -14.89
C GLY A 139 -18.87 -5.04 -13.49
N ALA A 140 -18.35 -5.75 -12.50
CA ALA A 140 -18.13 -5.22 -11.16
C ALA A 140 -17.03 -4.16 -11.13
N LEU A 141 -17.21 -3.16 -10.25
CA LEU A 141 -16.23 -2.11 -10.02
C LEU A 141 -15.14 -2.61 -9.06
N CYS A 142 -13.91 -2.14 -9.25
CA CYS A 142 -12.78 -2.46 -8.39
C CYS A 142 -12.40 -1.24 -7.53
N ASN A 143 -12.17 -1.47 -6.24
CA ASN A 143 -11.64 -0.43 -5.36
C ASN A 143 -10.14 -0.21 -5.66
N PRO A 144 -9.70 1.01 -6.03
CA PRO A 144 -8.32 1.26 -6.42
C PRO A 144 -7.31 1.16 -5.27
N ILE A 145 -7.77 1.22 -4.01
CA ILE A 145 -6.93 1.14 -2.81
C ILE A 145 -6.72 -0.32 -2.40
N SER A 146 -7.80 -1.11 -2.31
CA SER A 146 -7.79 -2.46 -1.73
C SER A 146 -7.96 -3.60 -2.73
N GLY A 147 -8.36 -3.31 -3.97
CA GLY A 147 -8.70 -4.31 -4.98
C GLY A 147 -10.05 -5.01 -4.74
N ALA A 148 -10.78 -4.63 -3.70
CA ALA A 148 -12.08 -5.22 -3.38
C ALA A 148 -13.12 -4.91 -4.47
N CYS A 149 -13.91 -5.92 -4.83
CA CYS A 149 -14.94 -5.80 -5.85
C CYS A 149 -16.26 -5.30 -5.26
N VAL A 150 -16.87 -4.33 -5.94
CA VAL A 150 -18.24 -3.88 -5.70
C VAL A 150 -19.12 -4.47 -6.79
N CYS A 151 -19.94 -5.44 -6.40
CA CYS A 151 -20.72 -6.23 -7.34
C CYS A 151 -21.89 -5.46 -7.95
N SER A 152 -22.03 -5.63 -9.26
CA SER A 152 -23.23 -5.26 -10.01
C SER A 152 -24.46 -6.03 -9.51
N ARG A 153 -25.65 -5.55 -9.86
CA ARG A 153 -26.92 -6.18 -9.46
C ARG A 153 -26.97 -7.62 -9.93
N GLY A 154 -27.45 -8.52 -9.08
CA GLY A 154 -27.61 -9.93 -9.39
C GLY A 154 -26.36 -10.80 -9.22
N PHE A 155 -25.26 -10.23 -8.71
CA PHE A 155 -24.01 -10.95 -8.46
C PHE A 155 -23.51 -10.74 -7.02
N ARG A 156 -22.79 -11.75 -6.52
CA ARG A 156 -22.12 -11.81 -5.22
C ARG A 156 -20.82 -12.59 -5.31
N GLY A 157 -20.11 -12.68 -4.19
CA GLY A 157 -18.79 -13.31 -4.11
C GLY A 157 -17.68 -12.27 -4.13
N TRP A 158 -16.46 -12.71 -3.82
CA TRP A 158 -15.31 -11.82 -3.67
C TRP A 158 -14.86 -11.20 -5.01
N ARG A 159 -15.09 -11.87 -6.14
CA ARG A 159 -14.89 -11.33 -7.50
C ARG A 159 -16.19 -11.02 -8.22
N CYS A 160 -17.33 -11.17 -7.55
CA CYS A 160 -18.66 -11.07 -8.16
C CYS A 160 -18.92 -12.15 -9.21
N GLU A 161 -18.34 -13.35 -9.02
CA GLU A 161 -18.47 -14.48 -9.93
C GLU A 161 -19.75 -15.30 -9.74
N LEU A 162 -20.40 -15.18 -8.58
CA LEU A 162 -21.58 -15.96 -8.24
C LEU A 162 -22.83 -15.14 -8.54
N GLN A 163 -23.84 -15.76 -9.13
CA GLN A 163 -25.17 -15.15 -9.22
C GLN A 163 -25.84 -15.14 -7.84
N CYS A 164 -26.85 -14.29 -7.67
CA CYS A 164 -27.68 -14.34 -6.47
C CYS A 164 -28.36 -15.71 -6.32
N GLU A 165 -28.53 -16.12 -5.07
CA GLU A 165 -29.23 -17.36 -4.78
C GLU A 165 -30.72 -17.23 -5.13
N PRO A 166 -31.37 -18.33 -5.52
CA PRO A 166 -32.81 -18.32 -5.77
C PRO A 166 -33.57 -17.67 -4.61
N GLY A 167 -34.43 -16.69 -4.94
CA GLY A 167 -35.17 -15.92 -3.94
C GLY A 167 -34.49 -14.63 -3.49
N SER A 168 -33.32 -14.28 -4.04
CA SER A 168 -32.63 -13.00 -3.78
C SER A 168 -32.22 -12.28 -5.06
N TYR A 169 -32.14 -10.94 -5.01
CA TYR A 169 -31.78 -10.11 -6.17
C TYR A 169 -31.16 -8.77 -5.76
N GLY A 170 -30.73 -7.99 -6.76
CA GLY A 170 -30.22 -6.63 -6.58
C GLY A 170 -28.74 -6.56 -6.22
N HIS A 171 -28.26 -5.41 -5.73
CA HIS A 171 -26.86 -5.23 -5.36
C HIS A 171 -26.50 -6.11 -4.15
N GLY A 172 -25.45 -6.92 -4.30
CA GLY A 172 -25.01 -7.84 -3.25
C GLY A 172 -26.08 -8.84 -2.80
N CYS A 173 -27.12 -9.08 -3.60
CA CYS A 173 -28.22 -10.00 -3.31
C CYS A 173 -28.98 -9.69 -2.01
N GLN A 174 -29.06 -8.41 -1.64
CA GLN A 174 -29.67 -8.00 -0.37
C GLN A 174 -31.20 -7.90 -0.42
N GLN A 175 -31.80 -7.93 -1.61
CA GLN A 175 -33.26 -7.87 -1.77
C GLN A 175 -33.85 -9.27 -1.90
N LYS A 176 -35.00 -9.51 -1.26
CA LYS A 176 -35.73 -10.78 -1.33
C LYS A 176 -36.81 -10.73 -2.41
N CYS A 177 -36.90 -11.79 -3.19
CA CYS A 177 -37.96 -11.96 -4.16
C CYS A 177 -39.31 -12.18 -3.47
N GLN A 178 -40.37 -11.60 -4.03
CA GLN A 178 -41.74 -11.67 -3.49
C GLN A 178 -42.63 -12.64 -4.29
N CYS A 179 -42.04 -13.38 -5.23
CA CYS A 179 -42.76 -14.29 -6.11
C CYS A 179 -43.43 -15.42 -5.32
N GLN A 180 -44.70 -15.70 -5.65
CA GLN A 180 -45.50 -16.76 -5.05
C GLN A 180 -45.58 -17.99 -5.97
N ASN A 181 -46.23 -19.05 -5.51
CA ASN A 181 -46.57 -20.22 -6.34
C ASN A 181 -45.37 -20.87 -7.06
N ALA A 182 -44.25 -20.97 -6.32
CA ALA A 182 -42.98 -21.54 -6.78
C ALA A 182 -42.40 -20.86 -8.05
N ALA A 183 -42.78 -19.60 -8.30
CA ALA A 183 -42.26 -18.82 -9.41
C ALA A 183 -40.77 -18.50 -9.22
N GLN A 184 -40.05 -18.41 -10.35
CA GLN A 184 -38.63 -18.08 -10.37
C GLN A 184 -38.46 -16.57 -10.45
N CYS A 185 -37.57 -15.99 -9.64
CA CYS A 185 -37.27 -14.57 -9.75
C CYS A 185 -35.97 -14.32 -10.51
N HIS A 186 -35.94 -13.24 -11.28
CA HIS A 186 -34.78 -12.81 -12.02
C HIS A 186 -33.74 -12.19 -11.06
N HIS A 187 -32.54 -12.77 -10.99
CA HIS A 187 -31.50 -12.38 -10.03
C HIS A 187 -31.06 -10.89 -10.11
N MET A 188 -31.15 -10.24 -11.26
CA MET A 188 -30.82 -8.80 -11.40
C MET A 188 -31.96 -7.85 -11.00
N SER A 189 -33.17 -8.05 -11.54
CA SER A 189 -34.32 -7.14 -11.42
C SER A 189 -35.30 -7.51 -10.30
N GLY A 190 -35.35 -8.78 -9.90
CA GLY A 190 -36.35 -9.32 -8.97
C GLY A 190 -37.69 -9.70 -9.63
N GLU A 191 -37.79 -9.53 -10.95
CA GLU A 191 -39.01 -9.84 -11.71
C GLU A 191 -39.38 -11.33 -11.64
N CYS A 192 -40.66 -11.61 -11.49
CA CYS A 192 -41.16 -12.98 -11.33
C CYS A 192 -41.52 -13.59 -12.69
N ARG A 193 -40.91 -14.74 -12.97
CA ARG A 193 -41.33 -15.64 -14.04
C ARG A 193 -42.28 -16.69 -13.46
N CYS A 194 -43.56 -16.55 -13.78
CA CYS A 194 -44.61 -17.40 -13.21
C CYS A 194 -44.54 -18.85 -13.69
N SER A 195 -44.80 -19.75 -12.76
CA SER A 195 -45.06 -21.16 -13.05
C SER A 195 -46.33 -21.31 -13.90
N PRO A 196 -46.50 -22.41 -14.66
CA PRO A 196 -47.72 -22.65 -15.43
C PRO A 196 -48.97 -22.56 -14.55
N GLY A 197 -50.01 -21.91 -15.06
CA GLY A 197 -51.26 -21.71 -14.34
C GLY A 197 -51.35 -20.47 -13.46
N TYR A 198 -50.30 -19.66 -13.40
CA TYR A 198 -50.25 -18.43 -12.59
C TYR A 198 -49.86 -17.20 -13.43
N MET A 199 -50.36 -16.04 -13.02
CA MET A 199 -50.04 -14.72 -13.58
C MET A 199 -50.03 -13.63 -12.50
N GLY A 200 -49.78 -12.38 -12.90
CA GLY A 200 -49.58 -11.25 -12.00
C GLY A 200 -48.10 -10.89 -11.85
N ALA A 201 -47.82 -9.75 -11.21
CA ALA A 201 -46.45 -9.26 -11.04
C ALA A 201 -45.62 -10.12 -10.09
N PHE A 202 -46.29 -10.77 -9.12
CA PHE A 202 -45.70 -11.69 -8.15
C PHE A 202 -46.20 -13.13 -8.32
N CYS A 203 -46.89 -13.42 -9.42
CA CYS A 203 -47.48 -14.73 -9.71
C CYS A 203 -48.50 -15.17 -8.65
N GLU A 204 -49.22 -14.20 -8.08
CA GLU A 204 -50.20 -14.35 -7.02
C GLU A 204 -51.59 -14.76 -7.53
N GLU A 205 -51.85 -14.60 -8.83
CA GLU A 205 -53.14 -14.87 -9.46
C GLU A 205 -53.12 -16.19 -10.24
N HIS A 206 -54.25 -16.89 -10.29
CA HIS A 206 -54.44 -18.01 -11.22
C HIS A 206 -54.72 -17.51 -12.64
N CYS A 207 -54.49 -18.37 -13.64
CA CYS A 207 -54.92 -18.06 -14.99
C CYS A 207 -56.42 -17.78 -15.07
N PRO A 208 -56.84 -16.81 -15.89
CA PRO A 208 -58.24 -16.51 -16.11
C PRO A 208 -58.93 -17.71 -16.75
N ALA A 209 -60.25 -17.82 -16.54
CA ALA A 209 -61.04 -18.91 -17.09
C ALA A 209 -60.83 -19.07 -18.60
N GLY A 210 -60.63 -20.32 -19.04
CA GLY A 210 -60.37 -20.66 -20.44
C GLY A 210 -58.91 -20.51 -20.87
N LYS A 211 -57.98 -20.24 -19.96
CA LYS A 211 -56.53 -20.21 -20.23
C LYS A 211 -55.74 -21.10 -19.27
N HIS A 212 -54.59 -21.58 -19.74
CA HIS A 212 -53.66 -22.36 -18.93
C HIS A 212 -52.21 -22.16 -19.39
N GLY A 213 -51.27 -22.93 -18.82
CA GLY A 213 -49.88 -22.95 -19.26
C GLY A 213 -49.05 -21.78 -18.72
N PRO A 214 -47.80 -21.63 -19.18
CA PRO A 214 -46.91 -20.55 -18.75
C PRO A 214 -47.46 -19.19 -19.13
N GLN A 215 -47.42 -18.23 -18.21
CA GLN A 215 -47.96 -16.86 -18.39
C GLN A 215 -49.42 -16.80 -18.86
N CYS A 216 -50.17 -17.90 -18.76
CA CYS A 216 -51.56 -18.01 -19.21
C CYS A 216 -51.74 -17.64 -20.69
N GLU A 217 -50.80 -18.01 -21.54
CA GLU A 217 -50.87 -17.73 -22.98
C GLU A 217 -51.61 -18.83 -23.76
N GLU A 218 -51.73 -20.03 -23.19
CA GLU A 218 -52.40 -21.16 -23.82
C GLU A 218 -53.92 -21.08 -23.58
N ARG A 219 -54.70 -21.43 -24.61
CA ARG A 219 -56.16 -21.39 -24.57
C ARG A 219 -56.70 -22.80 -24.41
N CYS A 220 -57.66 -22.97 -23.49
CA CYS A 220 -58.27 -24.26 -23.25
C CYS A 220 -59.15 -24.69 -24.43
N SER A 221 -59.03 -25.95 -24.85
CA SER A 221 -59.82 -26.56 -25.94
C SER A 221 -61.06 -27.30 -25.44
N CYS A 222 -61.57 -26.96 -24.25
CA CYS A 222 -62.69 -27.65 -23.63
C CYS A 222 -64.02 -27.27 -24.30
N HIS A 223 -64.89 -28.26 -24.51
CA HIS A 223 -66.23 -28.10 -25.08
C HIS A 223 -67.33 -28.27 -24.00
N ASN A 224 -68.57 -27.91 -24.33
CA ASN A 224 -69.77 -28.11 -23.49
C ASN A 224 -69.65 -27.57 -22.06
N GLU A 225 -69.15 -26.33 -21.91
CA GLU A 225 -69.01 -25.65 -20.61
C GLU A 225 -68.09 -26.36 -19.59
N ALA A 226 -67.25 -27.29 -20.04
CA ALA A 226 -66.27 -27.95 -19.17
C ALA A 226 -65.23 -26.94 -18.65
N VAL A 227 -64.91 -27.07 -17.36
CA VAL A 227 -63.95 -26.20 -16.67
C VAL A 227 -62.55 -26.75 -16.89
N CYS A 228 -61.66 -25.94 -17.47
CA CYS A 228 -60.26 -26.33 -17.64
C CYS A 228 -59.43 -26.06 -16.40
N HIS A 229 -58.53 -26.99 -16.08
CA HIS A 229 -57.57 -26.84 -15.01
C HIS A 229 -56.49 -25.80 -15.39
N HIS A 230 -56.33 -24.76 -14.58
CA HIS A 230 -55.47 -23.62 -14.90
C HIS A 230 -53.99 -23.98 -15.14
N VAL A 231 -53.46 -25.05 -14.53
CA VAL A 231 -52.06 -25.47 -14.73
C VAL A 231 -51.90 -26.36 -15.96
N THR A 232 -52.79 -27.35 -16.13
CA THR A 232 -52.60 -28.46 -17.09
C THR A 232 -53.43 -28.31 -18.36
N GLY A 233 -54.47 -27.47 -18.34
CA GLY A 233 -55.45 -27.35 -19.43
C GLY A 233 -56.45 -28.49 -19.50
N GLU A 234 -56.37 -29.46 -18.58
CA GLU A 234 -57.26 -30.63 -18.57
C GLU A 234 -58.70 -30.24 -18.28
N CYS A 235 -59.64 -30.79 -19.04
CA CYS A 235 -61.06 -30.45 -18.95
C CYS A 235 -61.75 -31.33 -17.92
N SER A 236 -62.42 -30.70 -16.96
CA SER A 236 -63.33 -31.36 -16.04
C SER A 236 -64.78 -31.13 -16.48
N CYS A 237 -65.46 -32.22 -16.83
CA CYS A 237 -66.84 -32.17 -17.31
C CYS A 237 -67.83 -32.10 -16.13
N PRO A 238 -68.98 -31.41 -16.31
CA PRO A 238 -70.07 -31.47 -15.35
C PRO A 238 -70.66 -32.90 -15.23
N PRO A 239 -71.37 -33.22 -14.13
CA PRO A 239 -71.93 -34.54 -13.89
C PRO A 239 -72.77 -35.06 -15.09
N GLY A 240 -72.52 -36.29 -15.51
CA GLY A 240 -73.22 -36.92 -16.65
C GLY A 240 -72.48 -36.87 -17.99
N TRP A 241 -71.31 -36.23 -18.05
CA TRP A 241 -70.46 -36.15 -19.23
C TRP A 241 -69.10 -36.81 -18.98
N THR A 242 -68.55 -37.51 -19.97
CA THR A 242 -67.22 -38.14 -19.89
C THR A 242 -66.25 -37.46 -20.87
N VAL A 243 -64.97 -37.41 -20.49
CA VAL A 243 -63.90 -36.90 -21.36
C VAL A 243 -63.64 -37.94 -22.46
N THR A 244 -64.02 -37.63 -23.70
CA THR A 244 -63.55 -38.37 -24.88
C THR A 244 -62.26 -37.73 -25.39
N LYS A 245 -61.19 -38.51 -25.34
CA LYS A 245 -59.83 -38.12 -25.76
C LYS A 245 -59.72 -37.80 -27.23
#